data_AF-A0A9W6Y2Q3-F1
#
_entry.id   AF-A0A9W6Y2Q3-F1
#
_cell.length_a   1.000
_cell.length_b   1.000
_cell.length_c   1.000
_cell.angle_alpha   90.00
_cell.angle_beta   90.00
_cell.angle_gamma   90.00
#
_symmetry.space_group_name_H-M   'P 1'
#
loop_
_entity.id
_entity.type
_entity.pdbx_description
1 polymer ?
#
loop_
_entity_poly.entity_id
_entity_poly.type
_entity_poly.pdbx_seq_one_letter_code
_entity_poly.pdbx_strand_id
1 'polypeptide(L)'
;MEPPQIVCFSHDDLLKLRCDRELYKAAVIFRCQESGKSLATVMIPVISTINRRLLKTFCELELKLPLEQITNETLVNAIGQILSSMMNDQVPNIHAIMSQYLKIDLRQKDVKARVLNYFDRFDELVEEYFSVPPIYR
;
A
#
# COMPACT_ATOMS: atom_id res chain seq x y z
N MET A 1 6.09 18.42 5.32
CA MET A 1 5.92 16.96 5.35
C MET A 1 7.29 16.34 5.47
N GLU A 2 7.47 15.56 6.54
CA GLU A 2 8.67 14.74 6.74
C GLU A 2 8.55 13.44 5.94
N PRO A 3 9.67 12.78 5.61
CA PRO A 3 9.59 11.53 4.88
C PRO A 3 9.10 10.41 5.82
N PRO A 4 8.15 9.57 5.38
CA PRO A 4 7.60 8.51 6.22
C PRO A 4 8.69 7.47 6.53
N GLN A 5 8.65 6.96 7.77
CA GLN A 5 9.64 6.03 8.29
C GLN A 5 9.18 4.58 8.13
N ILE A 6 10.12 3.68 7.85
CA ILE A 6 9.91 2.24 7.92
C ILE A 6 10.09 1.82 9.37
N VAL A 7 8.99 1.47 10.01
CA VAL A 7 8.96 1.00 11.41
C VAL A 7 8.93 -0.52 11.50
N CYS A 8 8.33 -1.20 10.51
CA CYS A 8 8.39 -2.65 10.37
C CYS A 8 8.13 -3.06 8.90
N PHE A 9 8.31 -4.35 8.59
CA PHE A 9 8.10 -4.93 7.25
C PHE A 9 6.79 -5.73 7.15
N SER A 10 5.79 -5.43 8.00
CA SER A 10 4.44 -5.97 7.80
C SER A 10 3.87 -5.44 6.49
N HIS A 11 3.01 -6.23 5.84
CA HIS A 11 2.41 -5.84 4.57
C HIS A 11 1.62 -4.52 4.69
N ASP A 12 0.83 -4.37 5.74
CA ASP A 12 0.01 -3.17 5.98
C ASP A 12 0.85 -1.92 6.21
N ASP A 13 1.94 -2.04 6.98
CA ASP A 13 2.85 -0.92 7.19
C ASP A 13 3.59 -0.53 5.90
N LEU A 14 3.96 -1.51 5.07
CA LEU A 14 4.60 -1.25 3.78
C LEU A 14 3.62 -0.65 2.75
N LEU A 15 2.34 -1.04 2.76
CA LEU A 15 1.30 -0.42 1.94
C LEU A 15 1.09 1.04 2.34
N LYS A 16 0.94 1.28 3.65
CA LYS A 16 0.80 2.62 4.20
C LYS A 16 2.02 3.48 3.85
N LEU A 17 3.23 2.95 4.04
CA LEU A 17 4.48 3.60 3.65
C LEU A 17 4.47 4.01 2.18
N ARG A 18 4.01 3.13 1.27
CA ARG A 18 3.93 3.42 -0.17
C ARG A 18 2.99 4.59 -0.44
N CYS A 19 1.80 4.60 0.14
CA CYS A 19 0.85 5.71 0.00
C CYS A 19 1.42 7.01 0.56
N ASP A 20 1.95 6.99 1.78
CA ASP A 20 2.54 8.15 2.45
C ASP A 20 3.75 8.69 1.66
N ARG A 21 4.51 7.82 0.99
CA ARG A 21 5.64 8.21 0.14
C ARG A 21 5.22 8.96 -1.11
N GLU A 22 4.09 8.62 -1.72
CA GLU A 22 3.55 9.37 -2.86
C GLU A 22 3.07 10.76 -2.44
N LEU A 23 2.39 10.86 -1.28
CA LEU A 23 1.99 12.16 -0.71
C LEU A 23 3.22 13.02 -0.37
N TYR A 24 4.23 12.43 0.26
CA TYR A 24 5.51 13.09 0.54
C TYR A 24 6.17 13.58 -0.76
N LYS A 25 6.23 12.74 -1.79
CA LYS A 25 6.79 13.11 -3.10
C LYS A 25 6.06 14.27 -3.74
N ALA A 26 4.72 14.27 -3.74
CA ALA A 26 3.92 15.37 -4.24
C ALA A 26 4.23 16.68 -3.50
N ALA A 27 4.32 16.64 -2.17
CA ALA A 27 4.68 17.80 -1.35
C ALA A 27 6.10 18.30 -1.63
N VAL A 28 7.07 17.40 -1.85
CA VAL A 28 8.44 17.78 -2.22
C VAL A 28 8.49 18.43 -3.61
N ILE A 29 7.76 17.90 -4.58
CA ILE A 29 7.67 18.48 -5.93
C ILE A 29 7.15 19.90 -5.87
N PHE A 30 6.07 20.14 -5.12
CA PHE A 30 5.50 21.47 -4.93
C PHE A 30 6.54 22.45 -4.35
N ARG A 31 7.24 22.06 -3.28
CA ARG A 31 8.31 22.88 -2.67
C ARG A 31 9.48 23.14 -3.60
N CYS A 32 9.82 22.19 -4.47
CA CYS A 32 10.88 22.34 -5.47
C CYS A 32 10.49 23.39 -6.52
N GLN A 33 9.22 23.42 -6.94
CA GLN A 33 8.72 24.43 -7.86
C GLN A 33 8.81 25.85 -7.27
N GLU A 34 8.49 26.02 -5.99
CA GLU A 34 8.58 27.32 -5.31
C GLU A 34 10.02 27.79 -5.09
N SER A 35 10.94 26.86 -4.79
CA SER A 35 12.33 27.18 -4.39
C SER A 35 13.35 27.09 -5.52
N GLY A 36 12.98 26.55 -6.68
CA GLY A 36 13.89 26.27 -7.80
C GLY A 36 14.90 25.15 -7.55
N LYS A 37 14.76 24.41 -6.44
CA LYS A 37 15.66 23.27 -6.10
C LYS A 37 15.30 22.03 -6.92
N SER A 38 16.31 21.21 -7.20
CA SER A 38 16.12 19.91 -7.86
C SER A 38 15.46 18.88 -6.93
N LEU A 39 14.48 18.14 -7.45
CA LEU A 39 13.85 17.03 -6.73
C LEU A 39 14.87 15.99 -6.26
N ALA A 40 15.88 15.67 -7.08
CA ALA A 40 16.92 14.69 -6.74
C ALA A 40 17.74 15.11 -5.51
N THR A 41 17.88 16.42 -5.28
CA THR A 41 18.62 16.97 -4.15
C THR A 41 17.77 17.03 -2.88
N VAL A 42 16.45 17.24 -3.01
CA VAL A 42 15.55 17.45 -1.86
C VAL A 42 14.88 16.14 -1.40
N MET A 43 14.69 15.19 -2.31
CA MET A 43 14.07 13.91 -2.00
C MET A 43 14.95 13.08 -1.07
N ILE A 44 14.41 12.72 0.09
CA ILE A 44 15.10 11.82 1.02
C ILE A 44 14.87 10.38 0.56
N PRO A 45 15.92 9.56 0.32
CA PRO A 45 15.76 8.19 -0.13
C PRO A 45 15.13 7.30 0.97
N VAL A 46 14.53 6.19 0.58
CA VAL A 46 13.85 5.23 1.47
C VAL A 46 14.83 4.56 2.43
N ILE A 47 16.03 4.25 1.96
CA ILE A 47 17.09 3.67 2.80
C ILE A 47 17.53 4.59 3.95
N SER A 48 17.30 5.91 3.83
CA SER A 48 17.57 6.88 4.89
C SER A 48 16.40 7.06 5.87
N THR A 49 15.28 6.38 5.66
CA THR A 49 14.08 6.46 6.51
C THR A 49 13.78 5.17 7.24
N ILE A 50 14.83 4.44 7.59
CA ILE A 50 14.74 3.19 8.34
C ILE A 50 15.85 3.19 9.38
N ASN A 51 15.53 2.73 10.59
CA ASN A 51 16.55 2.63 11.61
C ASN A 51 17.58 1.54 11.21
N ARG A 52 18.86 1.79 11.51
CA ARG A 52 19.98 0.93 11.07
C ARG A 52 19.84 -0.51 11.55
N ARG A 53 19.29 -0.74 12.75
CA ARG A 53 19.11 -2.08 13.32
C ARG A 53 18.11 -2.89 12.49
N LEU A 54 16.97 -2.31 12.17
CA LEU A 54 15.91 -2.93 11.39
C LEU A 54 16.38 -3.19 9.95
N LEU A 55 17.06 -2.22 9.33
CA LEU A 55 17.66 -2.40 8.01
C LEU A 55 18.65 -3.55 8.00
N LYS A 56 19.54 -3.64 9.00
CA LYS A 56 20.50 -4.74 9.15
C LYS A 56 19.79 -6.10 9.23
N THR A 57 18.79 -6.22 10.10
CA THR A 57 18.02 -7.46 10.26
C THR A 57 17.34 -7.87 8.95
N PHE A 58 16.77 -6.92 8.21
CA PHE A 58 16.15 -7.19 6.91
C PHE A 58 17.18 -7.66 5.87
N CYS A 59 18.32 -6.99 5.77
CA CYS A 59 19.39 -7.40 4.84
C CYS A 59 19.88 -8.82 5.10
N GLU A 60 20.15 -9.15 6.37
CA GLU A 60 20.72 -10.45 6.76
C GLU A 60 19.71 -11.58 6.65
N LEU A 61 18.45 -11.34 7.06
CA LEU A 61 17.44 -12.40 7.14
C LEU A 61 16.67 -12.59 5.84
N GLU A 62 16.24 -11.51 5.18
CA GLU A 62 15.40 -11.59 3.98
C GLU A 62 16.24 -11.58 2.71
N LEU A 63 17.16 -10.61 2.58
CA LEU A 63 17.91 -10.43 1.34
C LEU A 63 19.15 -11.34 1.23
N LYS A 64 19.62 -11.88 2.35
CA LYS A 64 20.90 -12.61 2.44
C LYS A 64 22.08 -11.78 1.92
N LEU A 65 22.05 -10.47 2.18
CA LEU A 65 23.07 -9.51 1.76
C LEU A 65 23.69 -8.81 2.96
N PRO A 66 24.99 -8.45 2.91
CA PRO A 66 25.60 -7.61 3.92
C PRO A 66 25.06 -6.17 3.82
N LEU A 67 24.99 -5.48 4.96
CA LEU A 67 24.43 -4.13 5.07
C LEU A 67 25.17 -3.11 4.18
N GLU A 68 26.45 -3.34 3.91
CA GLU A 68 27.29 -2.47 3.07
C GLU A 68 26.94 -2.54 1.58
N GLN A 69 26.26 -3.61 1.16
CA GLN A 69 25.87 -3.81 -0.24
C GLN A 69 24.45 -3.35 -0.55
N ILE A 70 23.65 -2.98 0.44
CA ILE A 70 22.28 -2.53 0.19
C ILE A 70 22.26 -1.12 -0.40
N THR A 71 21.55 -0.97 -1.52
CA THR A 71 21.25 0.35 -2.09
C THR A 71 19.80 0.72 -1.86
N ASN A 72 19.46 1.99 -2.11
CA ASN A 72 18.08 2.43 -2.05
C ASN A 72 17.19 1.66 -3.03
N GLU A 73 17.70 1.39 -4.24
CA GLU A 73 17.00 0.62 -5.26
C GLU A 73 16.75 -0.82 -4.81
N THR A 74 17.75 -1.47 -4.20
CA THR A 74 17.60 -2.83 -3.65
C THR A 74 16.48 -2.88 -2.62
N LEU A 75 16.45 -1.92 -1.69
CA LEU A 75 15.41 -1.84 -0.65
C LEU A 75 14.01 -1.60 -1.24
N VAL A 76 13.89 -0.65 -2.17
CA VAL A 76 12.61 -0.33 -2.83
C VAL A 76 12.08 -1.54 -3.61
N ASN A 77 12.96 -2.25 -4.33
CA ASN A 77 12.59 -3.44 -5.08
C ASN A 77 12.14 -4.57 -4.14
N ALA A 78 12.85 -4.79 -3.03
CA ALA A 78 12.48 -5.79 -2.04
C ALA A 78 11.11 -5.49 -1.39
N ILE A 79 10.85 -4.23 -1.03
CA ILE A 79 9.52 -3.80 -0.55
C ILE A 79 8.46 -4.06 -1.62
N GLY A 80 8.75 -3.73 -2.88
CA GLY A 80 7.84 -4.01 -4.00
C GLY A 80 7.53 -5.51 -4.15
N GLN A 81 8.53 -6.37 -3.96
CA GLN A 81 8.35 -7.82 -3.98
C GLN A 81 7.46 -8.31 -2.84
N ILE A 82 7.68 -7.84 -1.60
CA ILE A 82 6.83 -8.17 -0.44
C ILE A 82 5.38 -7.76 -0.67
N LEU A 83 5.16 -6.56 -1.21
CA LEU A 83 3.82 -6.08 -1.55
C LEU A 83 3.19 -6.89 -2.68
N SER A 84 3.98 -7.39 -3.63
CA SER A 84 3.47 -8.19 -4.74
C SER A 84 3.21 -9.66 -4.38
N SER A 85 3.96 -10.24 -3.43
CA SER A 85 3.87 -11.65 -3.08
C SER A 85 2.58 -11.98 -2.32
N MET A 86 2.12 -11.09 -1.43
CA MET A 86 0.83 -11.28 -0.75
C MET A 86 -0.38 -10.97 -1.66
N MET A 87 -0.25 -10.02 -2.58
CA MET A 87 -1.36 -9.64 -3.47
C MET A 87 -1.74 -10.75 -4.45
N ASN A 88 -0.82 -11.63 -4.85
CA ASN A 88 -1.12 -12.74 -5.76
C ASN A 88 -1.62 -14.01 -5.05
N ASP A 89 -1.20 -14.25 -3.80
CA ASP A 89 -1.47 -15.53 -3.12
C ASP A 89 -2.70 -15.49 -2.19
N GLN A 90 -3.23 -14.30 -1.85
CA GLN A 90 -4.31 -14.17 -0.86
C GLN A 90 -5.52 -13.34 -1.30
N VAL A 91 -5.48 -12.64 -2.44
CA VAL A 91 -6.61 -11.84 -2.91
C VAL A 91 -7.47 -12.70 -3.85
N PRO A 92 -8.70 -13.09 -3.46
CA PRO A 92 -9.59 -13.74 -4.39
C PRO A 92 -9.88 -12.78 -5.54
N ASN A 93 -10.05 -13.29 -6.76
CA ASN A 93 -10.18 -12.48 -7.96
C ASN A 93 -11.34 -11.46 -7.80
N ILE A 94 -11.00 -10.24 -7.40
CA ILE A 94 -11.96 -9.18 -7.03
C ILE A 94 -12.86 -8.86 -8.21
N HIS A 95 -12.28 -8.83 -9.41
CA HIS A 95 -13.04 -8.59 -10.63
C HIS A 95 -14.08 -9.68 -10.85
N ALA A 96 -13.72 -10.95 -10.63
CA ALA A 96 -14.66 -12.06 -10.70
C ALA A 96 -15.74 -11.98 -9.62
N ILE A 97 -15.37 -11.68 -8.36
CA ILE A 97 -16.31 -11.55 -7.23
C ILE A 97 -17.31 -10.41 -7.49
N MET A 98 -16.82 -9.21 -7.77
CA MET A 98 -17.70 -8.05 -8.01
C MET A 98 -18.60 -8.29 -9.22
N SER A 99 -18.06 -8.81 -10.32
CA SER A 99 -18.85 -9.11 -11.51
C SER A 99 -19.86 -10.23 -11.30
N GLN A 100 -19.61 -11.16 -10.38
CA GLN A 100 -20.54 -12.23 -10.03
C GLN A 100 -21.64 -11.75 -9.08
N TYR A 101 -21.28 -11.04 -8.00
CA TYR A 101 -22.17 -10.78 -6.85
C TYR A 101 -22.72 -9.36 -6.77
N LEU A 102 -22.10 -8.37 -7.42
CA LEU A 102 -22.54 -6.98 -7.37
C LEU A 102 -23.32 -6.63 -8.64
N LYS A 103 -24.63 -6.93 -8.62
CA LYS A 103 -25.55 -6.64 -9.74
C LYS A 103 -26.79 -5.93 -9.25
N ILE A 104 -27.27 -4.97 -10.04
CA ILE A 104 -28.57 -4.35 -9.79
C ILE A 104 -29.67 -5.38 -10.01
N ASP A 105 -30.49 -5.63 -9.00
CA ASP A 105 -31.66 -6.49 -9.14
C ASP A 105 -32.79 -5.79 -9.89
N LEU A 106 -32.89 -6.05 -11.20
CA LEU A 106 -33.93 -5.49 -12.06
C LEU A 106 -35.34 -6.03 -11.76
N ARG A 107 -35.49 -7.06 -10.92
CA ARG A 107 -36.80 -7.57 -10.49
C ARG A 107 -37.43 -6.67 -9.44
N GLN A 108 -36.62 -5.93 -8.67
CA GLN A 108 -37.09 -4.89 -7.75
C GLN A 108 -37.61 -3.69 -8.55
N LYS A 109 -38.91 -3.42 -8.44
CA LYS A 109 -39.59 -2.34 -9.18
C LYS A 109 -39.36 -0.97 -8.54
N ASP A 110 -39.17 -0.90 -7.23
CA ASP A 110 -38.83 0.33 -6.54
C ASP A 110 -37.37 0.71 -6.83
N VAL A 111 -37.19 1.81 -7.58
CA VAL A 111 -35.87 2.29 -8.00
C VAL A 111 -35.00 2.66 -6.79
N LYS A 112 -35.57 3.26 -5.75
CA LYS A 112 -34.82 3.68 -4.56
C LYS A 112 -34.36 2.46 -3.78
N ALA A 113 -35.26 1.52 -3.51
CA ALA A 113 -34.92 0.28 -2.82
C ALA A 113 -33.85 -0.52 -3.59
N ARG A 114 -33.97 -0.56 -4.92
CA ARG A 114 -32.99 -1.23 -5.80
C ARG A 114 -31.60 -0.64 -5.71
N VAL A 115 -31.49 0.68 -5.66
CA VAL A 115 -30.19 1.37 -5.51
C VAL A 115 -29.63 1.16 -4.10
N LEU A 116 -30.46 1.27 -3.06
CA LEU A 116 -30.02 1.04 -1.68
C LEU A 116 -29.49 -0.39 -1.49
N ASN A 117 -30.22 -1.40 -1.96
CA ASN A 117 -29.80 -2.80 -1.87
C ASN A 117 -28.49 -3.09 -2.63
N TYR A 118 -28.23 -2.36 -3.73
CA TYR A 118 -26.97 -2.50 -4.47
C TYR A 118 -25.76 -2.01 -3.65
N PHE A 119 -25.91 -0.87 -2.96
CA PHE A 119 -24.84 -0.33 -2.12
C PHE A 119 -24.67 -1.11 -0.82
N ASP A 120 -25.77 -1.56 -0.20
CA ASP A 120 -25.74 -2.47 0.95
C ASP A 120 -24.96 -3.76 0.61
N ARG A 121 -25.22 -4.35 -0.56
CA ARG A 121 -24.48 -5.52 -1.06
C ARG A 121 -23.01 -5.23 -1.37
N PHE A 122 -22.69 -4.01 -1.81
CA PHE A 122 -21.29 -3.59 -2.00
C PHE A 122 -20.57 -3.56 -0.65
N ASP A 123 -21.17 -2.94 0.36
CA ASP A 123 -20.60 -2.86 1.70
C ASP A 123 -20.37 -4.26 2.30
N GLU A 124 -21.34 -5.18 2.17
CA GLU A 124 -21.16 -6.60 2.56
C GLU A 124 -19.95 -7.26 1.89
N LEU A 125 -19.77 -7.06 0.57
CA LEU A 125 -18.64 -7.63 -0.16
C LEU A 125 -17.31 -7.02 0.27
N VAL A 126 -17.31 -5.72 0.60
CA VAL A 126 -16.13 -5.02 1.15
C VAL A 126 -15.78 -5.58 2.53
N GLU A 127 -16.77 -5.82 3.38
CA GLU A 127 -16.55 -6.45 4.68
C GLU A 127 -16.02 -7.89 4.56
N GLU A 128 -16.58 -8.69 3.65
CA GLU A 128 -16.24 -10.11 3.50
C GLU A 128 -14.86 -10.33 2.85
N TYR A 129 -14.49 -9.52 1.84
CA TYR A 129 -13.31 -9.75 1.01
C TYR A 129 -12.21 -8.70 1.12
N PHE A 130 -12.48 -7.55 1.75
CA PHE A 130 -11.55 -6.41 1.77
C PHE A 130 -11.25 -5.90 3.19
N SER A 131 -11.95 -6.39 4.20
CA SER A 131 -11.61 -6.10 5.59
C SER A 131 -10.55 -7.07 6.09
N VAL A 132 -9.44 -6.51 6.57
CA VAL A 132 -8.36 -7.23 7.26
C VAL A 132 -8.97 -8.09 8.40
N PRO A 133 -8.52 -9.33 8.63
CA PRO A 133 -9.13 -10.22 9.62
C PRO A 133 -9.20 -9.57 11.01
N PRO A 134 -10.28 -9.86 11.78
CA PRO A 134 -10.61 -9.19 13.04
C PRO A 134 -9.75 -9.66 14.22
N ILE A 135 -8.43 -9.74 14.06
CA ILE A 135 -7.51 -10.08 15.16
C ILE A 135 -7.17 -8.82 16.00
N TYR A 136 -7.74 -7.65 15.68
CA TYR A 136 -7.48 -6.39 16.37
C TYR A 136 -8.75 -5.53 16.62
N ARG A 137 -9.83 -6.13 17.15
CA ARG A 137 -10.90 -5.37 17.85
C ARG A 137 -11.03 -5.83 19.29
#